data_AF-A0A9P3IGB5-F1
#
_entry.id   AF-A0A9P3IGB5-F1
#
_cell.length_a   1.000
_cell.length_b   1.000
_cell.length_c   1.000
_cell.angle_alpha   90.00
_cell.angle_beta   90.00
_cell.angle_gamma   90.00
#
_symmetry.space_group_name_H-M   'P 1'
#
loop_
_entity.id
_entity.type
_entity.pdbx_description
1 polymer ?
#
loop_
_entity_poly.entity_id
_entity_poly.type
_entity_poly.pdbx_seq_one_letter_code
_entity_poly.pdbx_strand_id
1 'polypeptide(L)'
;MGPGKTRSIVCSARNFARLTVPGGKWWQLYPRWLEHLTSNLIYDGDMIVLQGQEKVLKRGGGGGGGGGGGGGGGGGGGGVPYNKLTFTPAAADRMVLAFRNWLRRYGGDEPAWDPSLTAGSARFAPLPSTVLSRAEMLDRLGQHTEKCSSCRAALKNVRRLSAVLTGVAVVLLAAAPVVPEEMGLGAKAGLAVGVLVSLAGAAWLKYKLEPQLCILTMCMLMWE
;
A
#
# COMPACT_ATOMS: atom_id res chain seq x y z
N MET A 1 -17.04 -6.40 -8.38
CA MET A 1 -16.43 -7.05 -7.19
C MET A 1 -17.57 -7.54 -6.32
N GLY A 2 -17.46 -8.72 -5.70
CA GLY A 2 -18.48 -9.23 -4.77
C GLY A 2 -18.16 -8.89 -3.30
N PRO A 3 -18.97 -9.36 -2.34
CA PRO A 3 -18.74 -9.14 -0.90
C PRO A 3 -17.32 -9.50 -0.47
N GLY A 4 -16.74 -8.69 0.43
CA GLY A 4 -15.37 -8.87 0.94
C GLY A 4 -14.27 -8.54 -0.07
N LYS A 5 -14.59 -8.13 -1.31
CA LYS A 5 -13.60 -7.68 -2.29
C LYS A 5 -13.86 -6.22 -2.66
N THR A 6 -12.85 -5.37 -2.51
CA THR A 6 -12.90 -3.97 -2.91
C THR A 6 -11.71 -3.63 -3.80
N ARG A 7 -11.92 -2.73 -4.76
CA ARG A 7 -10.84 -2.12 -5.55
C ARG A 7 -10.86 -0.64 -5.30
N SER A 8 -9.85 -0.13 -4.60
CA SER A 8 -9.62 1.31 -4.54
C SER A 8 -9.01 1.76 -5.86
N ILE A 9 -9.54 2.85 -6.41
CA ILE A 9 -8.97 3.53 -7.57
C ILE A 9 -8.74 4.98 -7.15
N VAL A 10 -7.47 5.37 -7.07
CA VAL A 10 -7.09 6.76 -6.82
C VAL A 10 -6.70 7.39 -8.14
N CYS A 11 -7.35 8.51 -8.45
CA CYS A 11 -6.95 9.34 -9.56
C CYS A 11 -6.12 10.51 -9.00
N SER A 12 -4.86 10.59 -9.39
CA SER A 12 -3.98 11.70 -9.00
C SER A 12 -4.54 13.03 -9.53
N ALA A 13 -4.46 14.07 -8.71
CA ALA A 13 -4.75 15.44 -9.13
C ALA A 13 -3.88 15.86 -10.32
N ARG A 14 -2.67 15.28 -10.50
CA ARG A 14 -1.80 15.49 -11.66
C ARG A 14 -2.45 15.11 -13.00
N ASN A 15 -3.45 14.24 -12.99
CA ASN A 15 -4.21 13.89 -14.20
C ASN A 15 -5.20 15.00 -14.61
N PHE A 16 -5.54 15.92 -13.69
CA PHE A 16 -6.56 16.97 -13.89
C PHE A 16 -6.02 18.40 -13.70
N ALA A 17 -4.92 18.57 -12.98
CA ALA A 17 -4.31 19.85 -12.67
C ALA A 17 -3.58 20.41 -13.91
N ARG A 18 -4.35 21.12 -14.75
CA ARG A 18 -3.85 22.23 -15.57
C ARG A 18 -3.82 23.56 -14.80
N LEU A 19 -4.33 23.60 -13.56
CA LEU A 19 -4.41 24.81 -12.74
C LEU A 19 -3.32 24.86 -11.64
N THR A 20 -2.48 25.88 -11.76
CA THR A 20 -1.82 26.70 -10.73
C THR A 20 -1.55 26.07 -9.36
N VAL A 21 -0.41 25.38 -9.28
CA VAL A 21 0.36 25.13 -8.05
C VAL A 21 1.73 25.78 -8.29
N PRO A 22 2.34 26.44 -7.31
CA PRO A 22 3.35 27.49 -7.55
C PRO A 22 4.57 26.94 -8.32
N GLY A 23 4.83 27.53 -9.49
CA GLY A 23 5.96 27.22 -10.37
C GLY A 23 5.60 26.30 -11.54
N GLY A 24 5.96 26.69 -12.77
CA GLY A 24 5.50 26.04 -14.00
C GLY A 24 5.97 24.61 -14.29
N LYS A 25 6.75 23.97 -13.41
CA LYS A 25 7.40 22.67 -13.68
C LYS A 25 7.71 21.79 -12.46
N TRP A 26 7.27 22.11 -11.24
CA TRP A 26 7.69 21.34 -10.04
C TRP A 26 7.29 19.84 -10.13
N TRP A 27 6.17 19.53 -10.80
CA TRP A 27 5.72 18.17 -11.08
C TRP A 27 6.62 17.40 -12.07
N GLN A 28 7.50 18.07 -12.83
CA GLN A 28 8.46 17.40 -13.71
C GLN A 28 9.62 16.79 -12.92
N LEU A 29 9.99 17.40 -11.79
CA LEU A 29 11.06 16.91 -10.91
C LEU A 29 10.56 15.85 -9.93
N TYR A 30 9.25 15.84 -9.63
CA TYR A 30 8.64 14.83 -8.78
C TYR A 30 8.12 13.65 -9.62
N PRO A 31 8.78 12.47 -9.58
CA PRO A 31 8.40 11.36 -10.44
C PRO A 31 7.08 10.74 -9.96
N ARG A 32 6.22 10.32 -10.91
CA ARG A 32 4.89 9.77 -10.61
C ARG A 32 4.89 8.60 -9.63
N TRP A 33 5.91 7.73 -9.70
CA TRP A 33 6.01 6.59 -8.78
C TRP A 33 6.22 7.01 -7.32
N LEU A 34 6.80 8.18 -7.06
CA LEU A 34 7.01 8.68 -5.69
C LEU A 34 5.71 9.17 -5.06
N GLU A 35 4.83 9.79 -5.84
CA GLU A 35 3.44 10.11 -5.42
C GLU A 35 2.61 8.86 -5.13
N HIS A 36 2.83 7.81 -5.92
CA HIS A 36 2.18 6.53 -5.67
C HIS A 36 2.74 5.87 -4.40
N LEU A 37 4.04 6.00 -4.11
CA LEU A 37 4.61 5.48 -2.86
C LEU A 37 3.97 6.12 -1.63
N THR A 38 3.78 7.44 -1.61
CA THR A 38 3.11 8.13 -0.49
C THR A 38 1.67 7.68 -0.33
N SER A 39 0.94 7.51 -1.45
CA SER A 39 -0.44 7.02 -1.42
C SER A 39 -0.52 5.57 -0.92
N ASN A 40 0.38 4.69 -1.38
CA ASN A 40 0.43 3.29 -0.94
C ASN A 40 0.81 3.15 0.54
N LEU A 41 1.63 4.06 1.10
CA LEU A 41 1.92 4.05 2.54
C LEU A 41 0.67 4.27 3.40
N ILE A 42 -0.26 5.13 2.95
CA ILE A 42 -1.55 5.33 3.62
C ILE A 42 -2.38 4.05 3.52
N TYR A 43 -2.47 3.45 2.33
CA TYR A 43 -3.21 2.20 2.13
C TYR A 43 -2.70 1.06 2.99
N ASP A 44 -1.38 0.91 3.10
CA ASP A 44 -0.78 -0.16 3.90
C ASP A 44 -1.04 0.05 5.40
N GLY A 45 -1.09 1.31 5.87
CA GLY A 45 -1.48 1.64 7.23
C GLY A 45 -2.95 1.34 7.52
N ASP A 46 -3.84 1.77 6.63
CA ASP A 46 -5.29 1.56 6.77
C ASP A 46 -5.67 0.08 6.68
N MET A 47 -4.96 -0.73 5.87
CA MET A 47 -5.30 -2.13 5.66
C MET A 47 -5.32 -2.93 6.96
N ILE A 48 -4.36 -2.70 7.86
CA ILE A 48 -4.28 -3.37 9.16
C ILE A 48 -5.44 -2.94 10.06
N VAL A 49 -5.78 -1.65 10.06
CA VAL A 49 -6.87 -1.09 10.88
C VAL A 49 -8.21 -1.64 10.40
N LEU A 50 -8.46 -1.62 9.09
CA LEU A 50 -9.67 -2.14 8.47
C LEU A 50 -9.83 -3.64 8.74
N GLN A 51 -8.74 -4.41 8.66
CA GLN A 51 -8.74 -5.83 9.01
C GLN A 51 -9.18 -6.06 10.47
N GLY A 52 -8.64 -5.28 11.41
CA GLY A 52 -9.00 -5.35 12.82
C GLY A 52 -10.47 -5.02 13.06
N GLN A 53 -10.97 -3.94 12.44
CA GLN A 53 -12.37 -3.53 12.52
C GLN A 53 -13.31 -4.61 11.98
N GLU A 54 -12.97 -5.22 10.84
CA GLU A 54 -13.77 -6.28 10.23
C GLU A 54 -13.86 -7.52 11.14
N LYS A 55 -12.75 -7.92 11.79
CA LYS A 55 -12.75 -9.01 12.79
C LYS A 55 -13.65 -8.70 13.99
N VAL A 56 -13.59 -7.48 14.51
CA VAL A 56 -14.41 -7.04 15.66
C VAL A 56 -15.89 -7.02 15.31
N LEU A 57 -16.25 -6.44 14.16
CA LEU A 57 -17.63 -6.36 13.69
C LEU A 57 -18.23 -7.76 13.46
N LYS A 58 -17.47 -8.66 12.83
CA LYS A 58 -17.88 -10.06 12.61
C LYS A 58 -18.12 -10.78 13.94
N ARG A 59 -17.25 -10.59 14.95
CA ARG A 59 -17.40 -11.22 16.27
C ARG A 59 -18.61 -10.68 17.05
N GLY A 60 -18.91 -9.39 16.91
CA GLY A 60 -20.00 -8.74 17.64
C GLY A 60 -21.40 -8.96 17.06
N GLY A 61 -21.55 -9.75 16.00
CA GLY A 61 -22.85 -9.90 15.31
C GLY A 61 -23.28 -8.64 14.57
N GLY A 62 -22.35 -7.73 14.30
CA GLY A 62 -22.57 -6.64 13.35
C GLY A 62 -22.55 -7.17 11.94
N GLY A 63 -23.55 -6.81 11.16
CA GLY A 63 -23.61 -7.13 9.73
C GLY A 63 -22.38 -6.58 9.00
N GLY A 64 -21.34 -7.41 8.92
CA GLY A 64 -20.30 -7.32 7.91
C GLY A 64 -20.74 -8.19 6.74
N GLY A 65 -21.60 -7.65 5.88
CA GLY A 65 -21.90 -8.17 4.53
C GLY A 65 -22.07 -9.68 4.34
N GLY A 66 -22.66 -10.40 5.30
CA GLY A 66 -22.69 -11.87 5.27
C GLY A 66 -23.77 -12.55 6.10
N GLY A 67 -24.83 -11.87 6.52
CA GLY A 67 -25.87 -12.54 7.31
C GLY A 67 -27.21 -11.83 7.37
N GLY A 68 -28.25 -12.50 6.86
CA GLY A 68 -29.64 -12.30 7.32
C GLY A 68 -30.70 -12.06 6.25
N GLY A 69 -31.32 -13.14 5.76
CA GLY A 69 -32.77 -13.23 5.52
C GLY A 69 -33.36 -12.52 4.30
N GLY A 70 -33.68 -13.31 3.27
CA GLY A 70 -34.72 -12.93 2.32
C GLY A 70 -36.11 -13.03 2.97
N GLY A 71 -37.00 -12.11 2.59
CA GLY A 71 -38.41 -12.12 2.96
C GLY A 71 -38.95 -10.70 3.04
N GLY A 72 -39.82 -10.33 2.10
CA GLY A 72 -40.35 -8.97 1.98
C GLY A 72 -41.12 -8.48 3.20
N GLY A 73 -41.33 -7.16 3.24
CA GLY A 73 -42.15 -6.47 4.25
C GLY A 73 -41.29 -5.68 5.23
N GLY A 74 -41.55 -4.38 5.34
CA GLY A 74 -40.74 -3.47 6.14
C GLY A 74 -40.59 -3.85 7.61
N GLY A 75 -39.38 -3.72 8.15
CA GLY A 75 -39.11 -3.80 9.58
C GLY A 75 -37.76 -4.44 9.93
N GLY A 76 -36.76 -3.60 10.23
CA GLY A 76 -35.64 -3.90 11.13
C GLY A 76 -34.68 -5.04 10.75
N GLY A 77 -33.58 -4.73 10.05
CA GLY A 77 -32.45 -5.65 9.89
C GLY A 77 -31.86 -6.05 11.25
N GLY A 78 -31.86 -7.36 11.55
CA GLY A 78 -31.57 -7.96 12.87
C GLY A 78 -30.11 -7.95 13.33
N GLY A 79 -29.29 -6.96 12.92
CA GLY A 79 -27.91 -6.80 13.37
C GLY A 79 -27.77 -5.86 14.57
N VAL A 80 -26.75 -6.08 15.40
CA VAL A 80 -26.45 -5.17 16.52
C VAL A 80 -26.15 -3.77 15.97
N PRO A 81 -26.73 -2.69 16.55
CA PRO A 81 -26.45 -1.32 16.14
C PRO A 81 -24.94 -0.99 16.13
N TYR A 82 -24.46 -0.28 15.10
CA TYR A 82 -23.03 0.03 14.95
C TYR A 82 -22.42 0.74 16.19
N ASN A 83 -23.20 1.60 16.86
CA ASN A 83 -22.80 2.30 18.09
C ASN A 83 -22.76 1.42 19.34
N LYS A 84 -23.24 0.17 19.27
CA LYS A 84 -23.07 -0.85 20.32
C LYS A 84 -21.85 -1.74 20.07
N LEU A 85 -21.37 -1.77 18.82
CA LEU A 85 -20.19 -2.53 18.41
C LEU A 85 -18.90 -1.72 18.46
N THR A 86 -19.01 -0.41 18.29
CA THR A 86 -17.89 0.52 18.22
C THR A 86 -18.06 1.63 19.23
N PHE A 87 -16.97 1.99 19.90
CA PHE A 87 -16.95 3.09 20.84
C PHE A 87 -16.74 4.40 20.08
N THR A 88 -17.78 5.24 20.03
CA THR A 88 -17.81 6.51 19.28
C THR A 88 -18.29 7.66 20.18
N PRO A 89 -17.49 8.04 21.19
CA PRO A 89 -17.91 8.97 22.24
C PRO A 89 -17.88 10.45 21.82
N ALA A 90 -17.18 10.79 20.73
CA ALA A 90 -16.85 12.17 20.41
C ALA A 90 -17.91 12.82 19.52
N ALA A 91 -18.04 14.15 19.63
CA ALA A 91 -18.90 14.92 18.72
C ALA A 91 -18.48 14.78 17.25
N ALA A 92 -17.19 14.55 16.99
CA ALA A 92 -16.67 14.30 15.64
C ALA A 92 -17.22 13.01 15.00
N ASP A 93 -17.63 12.03 15.80
CA ASP A 93 -18.16 10.75 15.31
C ASP A 93 -19.61 10.84 14.82
N ARG A 94 -20.30 11.96 15.10
CA ARG A 94 -21.73 12.15 14.75
C ARG A 94 -22.00 11.95 13.27
N MET A 95 -21.10 12.41 12.40
CA MET A 95 -21.25 12.22 10.95
C MET A 95 -21.15 10.74 10.55
N VAL A 96 -20.27 9.96 11.18
CA VAL A 96 -20.14 8.52 10.93
C VAL A 96 -21.41 7.80 11.37
N LEU A 97 -21.94 8.13 12.55
CA LEU A 97 -23.20 7.56 13.05
C LEU A 97 -24.40 7.93 12.17
N ALA A 98 -24.50 9.20 11.75
CA ALA A 98 -25.54 9.67 10.85
C ALA A 98 -25.50 8.93 9.50
N PHE A 99 -24.29 8.77 8.94
CA PHE A 99 -24.10 8.03 7.70
C PHE A 99 -24.50 6.55 7.85
N ARG A 100 -24.10 5.87 8.93
CA ARG A 100 -24.49 4.47 9.18
C ARG A 100 -26.00 4.31 9.36
N ASN A 101 -26.65 5.22 10.08
CA ASN A 101 -28.11 5.22 10.22
C ASN A 101 -28.82 5.46 8.89
N TRP A 102 -28.31 6.38 8.06
CA TRP A 102 -28.81 6.60 6.71
C TRP A 102 -28.65 5.35 5.85
N LEU A 103 -27.48 4.70 5.86
CA LEU A 103 -27.23 3.47 5.11
C LEU A 103 -28.16 2.33 5.54
N ARG A 104 -28.40 2.17 6.84
CA ARG A 104 -29.38 1.21 7.35
C ARG A 104 -30.78 1.49 6.87
N ARG A 105 -31.21 2.75 6.93
CA ARG A 105 -32.59 3.15 6.61
C ARG A 105 -32.91 3.09 5.12
N TYR A 106 -31.94 3.46 4.28
CA TYR A 106 -32.17 3.63 2.84
C TYR A 106 -31.41 2.64 1.96
N GLY A 107 -30.33 2.04 2.47
CA GLY A 107 -29.48 1.09 1.74
C GLY A 107 -29.54 -0.35 2.24
N GLY A 108 -30.40 -0.69 3.21
CA GLY A 108 -30.48 -2.06 3.73
C GLY A 108 -29.30 -2.47 4.62
N ASP A 109 -28.55 -1.51 5.16
CA ASP A 109 -27.34 -1.70 6.01
C ASP A 109 -26.13 -2.32 5.29
N GLU A 110 -26.20 -2.52 3.97
CA GLU A 110 -25.11 -3.02 3.14
C GLU A 110 -25.11 -2.43 1.72
N PRO A 111 -23.98 -2.46 0.98
CA PRO A 111 -24.01 -2.14 -0.43
C PRO A 111 -24.92 -3.10 -1.20
N ALA A 112 -25.67 -2.60 -2.19
CA ALA A 112 -26.48 -3.43 -3.07
C ALA A 112 -25.58 -4.27 -4.00
N TRP A 113 -25.11 -5.41 -3.50
CA TRP A 113 -24.32 -6.36 -4.27
C TRP A 113 -25.19 -7.03 -5.33
N ASP A 114 -24.60 -7.28 -6.50
CA ASP A 114 -25.25 -8.06 -7.55
C ASP A 114 -25.68 -9.44 -6.99
N PRO A 115 -26.97 -9.83 -7.11
CA PRO A 115 -27.45 -11.12 -6.64
C PRO A 115 -26.67 -12.30 -7.21
N SER A 116 -26.13 -12.22 -8.42
CA SER A 116 -25.26 -13.27 -8.99
C SER A 116 -23.91 -13.39 -8.29
N LEU A 117 -23.42 -12.32 -7.65
CA LEU A 117 -22.20 -12.30 -6.85
C LEU A 117 -22.45 -12.72 -5.40
N THR A 118 -23.71 -12.82 -4.98
CA THR A 118 -24.14 -13.33 -3.67
C THR A 118 -24.81 -14.71 -3.78
N ALA A 119 -25.27 -15.12 -4.96
CA ALA A 119 -25.85 -16.43 -5.25
C ALA A 119 -24.74 -17.47 -5.39
N GLY A 120 -24.31 -18.00 -4.25
CA GLY A 120 -23.22 -18.97 -4.16
C GLY A 120 -22.38 -18.67 -2.93
N SER A 121 -21.45 -19.56 -2.61
CA SER A 121 -20.57 -19.56 -1.43
C SER A 121 -19.87 -18.23 -1.08
N ALA A 122 -19.92 -17.20 -1.92
CA ALA A 122 -19.46 -15.83 -1.62
C ALA A 122 -20.14 -15.17 -0.41
N ARG A 123 -21.39 -15.55 -0.07
CA ARG A 123 -22.05 -15.10 1.18
C ARG A 123 -21.47 -15.72 2.46
N PHE A 124 -20.75 -16.83 2.34
CA PHE A 124 -20.16 -17.58 3.46
C PHE A 124 -18.63 -17.69 3.37
N ALA A 125 -18.03 -17.11 2.32
CA ALA A 125 -16.60 -17.09 2.17
C ALA A 125 -16.01 -16.27 3.32
N PRO A 126 -14.99 -16.78 4.02
CA PRO A 126 -14.34 -16.00 5.05
C PRO A 126 -13.77 -14.73 4.41
N LEU A 127 -14.08 -13.58 5.00
CA LEU A 127 -13.61 -12.28 4.54
C LEU A 127 -12.08 -12.33 4.42
N PRO A 128 -11.47 -11.74 3.37
CA PRO A 128 -10.03 -11.80 3.18
C PRO A 128 -9.24 -11.38 4.42
N SER A 129 -9.73 -10.40 5.18
CA SER A 129 -9.17 -9.99 6.46
C SER A 129 -9.12 -11.07 7.54
N THR A 130 -9.95 -12.11 7.44
CA THR A 130 -10.00 -13.21 8.41
C THR A 130 -9.13 -14.39 8.02
N VAL A 131 -8.65 -14.45 6.77
CA VAL A 131 -7.82 -15.56 6.25
C VAL A 131 -6.42 -15.14 5.83
N LEU A 132 -6.26 -13.92 5.32
CA LEU A 132 -4.96 -13.44 4.87
C LEU A 132 -4.08 -13.10 6.07
N SER A 133 -2.85 -13.58 5.99
CA SER A 133 -1.76 -13.17 6.87
C SER A 133 -1.44 -11.69 6.68
N ARG A 134 -0.78 -11.09 7.67
CA ARG A 134 -0.27 -9.71 7.59
C ARG A 134 0.62 -9.51 6.35
N ALA A 135 1.43 -10.50 6.00
CA ALA A 135 2.31 -10.43 4.84
C ALA A 135 1.51 -10.37 3.52
N GLU A 136 0.48 -11.20 3.37
CA GLU A 136 -0.35 -11.23 2.16
C GLU A 136 -1.17 -9.95 1.97
N MET A 137 -1.66 -9.34 3.07
CA MET A 137 -2.40 -8.08 2.97
C MET A 137 -1.49 -6.89 2.66
N LEU A 138 -0.23 -6.94 3.08
CA LEU A 138 0.75 -5.87 2.86
C LEU A 138 1.62 -6.12 1.62
N ASP A 139 1.29 -7.11 0.78
CA ASP A 139 2.01 -7.41 -0.47
C ASP A 139 1.79 -6.30 -1.52
N ARG A 140 2.57 -5.22 -1.37
CA ARG A 140 2.54 -4.07 -2.27
C ARG A 140 2.99 -4.45 -3.68
N LEU A 141 3.92 -5.40 -3.80
CA LEU A 141 4.46 -5.86 -5.06
C LEU A 141 3.33 -6.41 -5.95
N GLY A 142 2.61 -7.40 -5.46
CA GLY A 142 1.51 -8.03 -6.18
C GLY A 142 0.26 -7.16 -6.28
N GLN A 143 -0.05 -6.35 -5.25
CA GLN A 143 -1.25 -5.52 -5.26
C GLN A 143 -1.13 -4.29 -6.18
N HIS A 144 0.05 -3.69 -6.27
CA HIS A 144 0.24 -2.43 -7.00
C HIS A 144 1.44 -2.43 -7.96
N THR A 145 2.65 -2.69 -7.48
CA THR A 145 3.88 -2.37 -8.23
C THR A 145 4.01 -3.16 -9.53
N GLU A 146 3.66 -4.44 -9.53
CA GLU A 146 3.67 -5.26 -10.74
C GLU A 146 2.57 -4.89 -11.74
N LYS A 147 1.51 -4.21 -11.31
CA LYS A 147 0.39 -3.82 -12.18
C LYS A 147 0.58 -2.41 -12.73
N CYS A 148 1.13 -1.50 -11.94
CA CYS A 148 1.35 -0.11 -12.29
C CYS A 148 2.62 0.09 -13.15
N SER A 149 2.48 0.61 -14.37
CA SER A 149 3.62 0.82 -15.29
C SER A 149 4.70 1.73 -14.72
N SER A 150 4.31 2.81 -14.02
CA SER A 150 5.25 3.77 -13.41
C SER A 150 6.06 3.13 -12.27
N CYS A 151 5.40 2.40 -11.37
CA CYS A 151 6.05 1.77 -10.22
C CYS A 151 6.90 0.57 -10.65
N ARG A 152 6.42 -0.21 -11.63
CA ARG A 152 7.18 -1.32 -12.23
C ARG A 152 8.46 -0.84 -12.90
N ALA A 153 8.39 0.25 -13.66
CA ALA A 153 9.56 0.85 -14.29
C ALA A 153 10.54 1.39 -13.23
N ALA A 154 10.03 2.03 -12.16
CA ALA A 154 10.85 2.48 -11.05
C ALA A 154 11.60 1.31 -10.39
N LEU A 155 10.91 0.22 -10.06
CA LEU A 155 11.53 -0.97 -9.46
C LEU A 155 12.63 -1.56 -10.36
N LYS A 156 12.37 -1.69 -11.67
CA LYS A 156 13.36 -2.14 -12.65
C LYS A 156 14.59 -1.23 -12.67
N ASN A 157 14.39 0.08 -12.65
CA ASN A 157 15.48 1.06 -12.68
C ASN A 157 16.29 1.05 -11.38
N VAL A 158 15.64 0.93 -10.21
CA VAL A 158 16.30 0.82 -8.91
C VAL A 158 17.19 -0.43 -8.87
N ARG A 159 16.68 -1.59 -9.29
CA ARG A 159 17.45 -2.84 -9.39
C ARG A 159 18.62 -2.72 -10.36
N ARG A 160 18.39 -2.16 -11.55
CA ARG A 160 19.44 -1.93 -12.55
C ARG A 160 20.53 -1.02 -12.02
N LEU A 161 20.17 0.10 -11.40
CA LEU A 161 21.13 1.06 -10.86
C LEU A 161 21.91 0.48 -9.69
N SER A 162 21.27 -0.28 -8.79
CA SER A 162 21.94 -1.01 -7.72
C SER A 162 22.99 -2.00 -8.27
N ALA A 163 22.65 -2.75 -9.33
CA ALA A 163 23.59 -3.65 -9.99
C ALA A 163 24.75 -2.91 -10.68
N VAL A 164 24.48 -1.81 -11.38
CA VAL A 164 25.51 -0.97 -12.01
C VAL A 164 26.47 -0.40 -10.97
N LEU A 165 25.96 0.19 -9.89
CA LEU A 165 26.78 0.75 -8.82
C LEU A 165 27.63 -0.31 -8.13
N THR A 166 27.08 -1.51 -7.92
CA THR A 166 27.84 -2.65 -7.39
C THR A 166 28.97 -3.04 -8.36
N GLY A 167 28.68 -3.12 -9.67
CA GLY A 167 29.69 -3.41 -10.68
C GLY A 167 30.79 -2.34 -10.76
N VAL A 168 30.43 -1.06 -10.66
CA VAL A 168 31.40 0.05 -10.60
C VAL A 168 32.30 -0.09 -9.37
N ALA A 169 31.74 -0.38 -8.20
CA ALA A 169 32.53 -0.59 -6.99
C ALA A 169 33.55 -1.75 -7.15
N VAL A 170 33.12 -2.86 -7.75
CA VAL A 170 34.00 -4.02 -8.03
C VAL A 170 35.12 -3.63 -9.00
N VAL A 171 34.82 -2.90 -10.09
CA VAL A 171 35.83 -2.44 -11.05
C VAL A 171 36.83 -1.49 -10.40
N LEU A 172 36.36 -0.54 -9.60
CA LEU A 172 37.23 0.41 -8.89
C LEU A 172 38.15 -0.30 -7.87
N LEU A 173 37.63 -1.31 -7.16
CA LEU A 173 38.44 -2.14 -6.27
C LEU A 173 39.48 -2.97 -7.04
N ALA A 174 39.09 -3.57 -8.17
CA ALA A 174 40.00 -4.35 -9.01
C ALA A 174 41.08 -3.50 -9.69
N ALA A 175 40.83 -2.21 -9.90
CA ALA A 175 41.80 -1.26 -10.45
C ALA A 175 42.88 -0.86 -9.43
N ALA A 176 42.61 -0.97 -8.13
CA ALA A 176 43.53 -0.55 -7.06
C ALA A 176 44.99 -1.09 -7.18
N PRO A 177 45.23 -2.38 -7.49
CA PRO A 177 46.61 -2.90 -7.65
C PRO A 177 47.32 -2.46 -8.95
N VAL A 178 46.58 -1.94 -9.94
CA VAL A 178 47.16 -1.50 -11.24
C VAL A 178 47.50 0.00 -11.21
N VAL A 179 47.16 0.69 -10.13
CA VAL A 179 47.46 2.11 -9.93
C VAL A 179 48.98 2.31 -9.78
N PRO A 180 49.62 3.15 -10.62
CA PRO A 180 51.04 3.44 -10.51
C PRO A 180 51.39 4.05 -9.14
N GLU A 181 52.58 3.73 -8.62
CA GLU A 181 53.05 4.30 -7.34
C GLU A 181 53.20 5.82 -7.43
N GLU A 182 53.61 6.31 -8.60
CA GLU A 182 53.72 7.72 -9.03
C GLU A 182 52.40 8.51 -8.87
N MET A 183 51.28 7.80 -8.77
CA MET A 183 49.96 8.42 -8.68
C MET A 183 49.79 9.10 -7.31
N GLY A 184 49.59 10.41 -7.34
CA GLY A 184 49.47 11.24 -6.14
C GLY A 184 48.35 10.78 -5.19
N LEU A 185 48.53 11.06 -3.90
CA LEU A 185 47.60 10.68 -2.83
C LEU A 185 46.14 11.06 -3.14
N GLY A 186 45.91 12.21 -3.77
CA GLY A 186 44.57 12.68 -4.15
C GLY A 186 43.85 11.74 -5.12
N ALA A 187 44.55 11.14 -6.08
CA ALA A 187 43.94 10.22 -7.04
C ALA A 187 43.63 8.85 -6.39
N LYS A 188 44.52 8.36 -5.51
CA LYS A 188 44.25 7.15 -4.70
C LYS A 188 43.05 7.36 -3.76
N ALA A 189 42.96 8.53 -3.13
CA ALA A 189 41.81 8.92 -2.31
C ALA A 189 40.51 9.02 -3.15
N GLY A 190 40.59 9.57 -4.38
CA GLY A 190 39.45 9.64 -5.29
C GLY A 190 38.88 8.27 -5.65
N LEU A 191 39.73 7.27 -5.92
CA LEU A 191 39.29 5.89 -6.15
C LEU A 191 38.59 5.30 -4.93
N ALA A 192 39.18 5.47 -3.74
CA ALA A 192 38.59 4.98 -2.49
C ALA A 192 37.21 5.62 -2.22
N VAL A 193 37.08 6.94 -2.42
CA VAL A 193 35.80 7.65 -2.31
C VAL A 193 34.79 7.13 -3.34
N GLY A 194 35.22 6.90 -4.58
CA GLY A 194 34.36 6.34 -5.64
C GLY A 194 33.78 4.97 -5.28
N VAL A 195 34.60 4.08 -4.67
CA VAL A 195 34.14 2.79 -4.14
C VAL A 195 33.09 2.99 -3.06
N LEU A 196 33.38 3.82 -2.06
CA LEU A 196 32.49 4.05 -0.92
C LEU A 196 31.14 4.64 -1.36
N VAL A 197 31.15 5.64 -2.25
CA VAL A 197 29.93 6.25 -2.78
C VAL A 197 29.12 5.25 -3.58
N SER A 198 29.78 4.43 -4.41
CA SER A 198 29.10 3.41 -5.21
C SER A 198 28.45 2.33 -4.35
N LEU A 199 29.15 1.82 -3.34
CA LEU A 199 28.62 0.84 -2.40
C LEU A 199 27.49 1.43 -1.53
N ALA A 200 27.67 2.64 -1.01
CA ALA A 200 26.65 3.32 -0.21
C ALA A 200 25.37 3.58 -1.05
N GLY A 201 25.53 4.01 -2.30
CA GLY A 201 24.41 4.18 -3.23
C GLY A 201 23.70 2.86 -3.55
N ALA A 202 24.45 1.80 -3.86
CA ALA A 202 23.88 0.47 -4.12
C ALA A 202 23.13 -0.08 -2.89
N ALA A 203 23.70 0.09 -1.70
CA ALA A 203 23.10 -0.32 -0.43
C ALA A 203 21.83 0.48 -0.15
N TRP A 204 21.85 1.81 -0.32
CA TRP A 204 20.65 2.63 -0.13
C TRP A 204 19.52 2.22 -1.09
N LEU A 205 19.83 1.99 -2.37
CA LEU A 205 18.84 1.53 -3.35
C LEU A 205 18.24 0.17 -2.96
N LYS A 206 19.07 -0.78 -2.54
CA LYS A 206 18.66 -2.16 -2.24
C LYS A 206 17.93 -2.30 -0.90
N TYR A 207 18.38 -1.58 0.13
CA TYR A 207 17.91 -1.75 1.50
C TYR A 207 16.95 -0.66 1.97
N LYS A 208 16.87 0.49 1.28
CA LYS A 208 15.91 1.56 1.61
C LYS A 208 14.87 1.76 0.53
N LEU A 209 15.27 1.93 -0.73
CA LEU A 209 14.31 2.30 -1.79
C LEU A 209 13.54 1.09 -2.37
N GLU A 210 14.22 0.00 -2.69
CA GLU A 210 13.58 -1.20 -3.25
C GLU A 210 12.49 -1.79 -2.34
N PRO A 211 12.68 -1.93 -1.00
CA PRO A 211 11.65 -2.45 -0.12
C PRO A 211 10.37 -1.60 -0.11
N GLN A 212 10.49 -0.28 -0.31
CA GLN A 212 9.32 0.59 -0.44
C GLN A 212 8.51 0.29 -1.70
N LEU A 213 9.11 -0.26 -2.76
CA LEU A 213 8.38 -0.63 -3.96
C LEU A 213 7.78 -2.05 -3.88
N CYS A 214 8.22 -2.88 -2.94
CA CYS A 214 7.87 -4.31 -2.90
C CYS A 214 6.97 -4.71 -1.71
N ILE A 215 7.25 -4.22 -0.50
CA ILE A 215 6.82 -4.84 0.77
C ILE A 215 6.64 -6.37 0.68
N LEU A 216 7.80 -7.03 0.64
CA LEU A 216 8.02 -8.33 1.25
C LEU A 216 9.27 -8.20 2.15
N THR A 217 9.06 -8.57 3.42
CA THR A 217 10.01 -9.18 4.38
C THR A 217 11.22 -8.46 4.99
N MET A 218 11.75 -7.32 4.54
CA MET A 218 12.90 -6.73 5.27
C MET A 218 12.57 -5.99 6.58
N CYS A 219 11.33 -5.55 6.80
CA CYS A 219 10.91 -5.00 8.09
C CYS A 219 10.29 -6.03 9.04
N MET A 220 9.88 -7.22 8.56
CA MET A 220 9.31 -8.25 9.45
C MET A 220 10.41 -9.12 10.09
N LEU A 221 11.53 -9.36 9.40
CA LEU A 221 12.66 -10.13 9.95
C LEU A 221 13.49 -9.38 11.01
N MET A 222 13.21 -8.11 11.28
CA MET A 222 13.86 -7.35 12.36
C MET A 222 12.94 -7.12 13.58
N TRP A 223 11.75 -7.73 13.60
CA TRP A 223 10.79 -7.60 14.71
C TRP A 223 10.14 -8.95 15.09
N GLU A 224 10.81 -10.06 14.75
CA GLU A 224 10.64 -11.37 15.40
C GLU A 224 11.96 -11.71 16.12
#